data_AF-A0A952LRH2-F1
#
_entry.id   AF-A0A952LRH2-F1
#
_cell.length_a   1.000
_cell.length_b   1.000
_cell.length_c   1.000
_cell.angle_alpha   90.00
_cell.angle_beta   90.00
_cell.angle_gamma   90.00
#
_symmetry.space_group_name_H-M   'P 1'
#
loop_
_entity.id
_entity.type
_entity.pdbx_description
1 polymer ?
#
loop_
_entity_poly.entity_id
_entity_poly.type
_entity_poly.pdbx_seq_one_letter_code
_entity_poly.pdbx_strand_id
1 'polypeptide(L)'
;MLIRFKILTLDIGCRMLGGLRCDLESLDMVIRIGSRESALAVAQAQQVMDWVATAMPDAELALVTFKTKGDVLLEKKISELGDKGLFVKELEMALLAGEIDLAVHSMKDMPADLPDGLVLKSAGPREDARDVMIGRTSAQFEELPAGAVVGTSSLRRIAQLTRRRPDLTYAMVRGNLNTRLKKLENGEYDALILAAAGVHRLGWKDKITQYFDAVTENIPAVGQGILGIEFAANNPLAVQVAKVLCHPTVETVMTAERTVLKALAGGCQTPLGVFASPHPDTPGKFLLTGVVLSVDGADVAEASLTFEASSANGSGKALAQTLLSEGGQAILDRVLQATP
;
A
#
# COMPACT_ATOMS: atom_id res chain seq x y z
N MET A 1 -23.22 -15.79 -15.72
CA MET A 1 -22.16 -15.95 -16.75
C MET A 1 -20.89 -16.29 -16.00
N LEU A 2 -20.39 -17.53 -16.06
CA LEU A 2 -19.13 -17.89 -15.39
C LEU A 2 -17.98 -17.22 -16.16
N ILE A 3 -17.42 -16.13 -15.60
CA ILE A 3 -16.21 -15.51 -16.11
C ILE A 3 -15.06 -16.49 -15.84
N ARG A 4 -14.45 -17.03 -16.89
CA ARG A 4 -13.32 -17.96 -16.77
C ARG A 4 -12.03 -17.15 -16.52
N PHE A 5 -11.65 -17.01 -15.26
CA PHE A 5 -10.30 -16.55 -14.94
C PHE A 5 -9.27 -17.65 -15.26
N LYS A 6 -8.23 -17.31 -16.03
CA LYS A 6 -7.03 -18.16 -16.15
C LYS A 6 -5.99 -17.66 -15.14
N ILE A 7 -5.60 -18.52 -14.21
CA ILE A 7 -4.45 -18.27 -13.33
C ILE A 7 -3.24 -18.96 -13.99
N LEU A 8 -2.23 -18.18 -14.35
CA LEU A 8 -0.98 -18.66 -14.92
C LEU A 8 0.16 -18.36 -13.95
N THR A 9 0.93 -19.37 -13.56
CA THR A 9 2.14 -19.21 -12.76
C THR A 9 3.35 -19.40 -13.68
N LEU A 10 4.18 -18.36 -13.80
CA LEU A 10 5.44 -18.44 -14.55
C LEU A 10 6.58 -18.74 -13.58
N ASP A 11 7.17 -19.94 -13.72
CA ASP A 11 8.43 -20.29 -13.04
C ASP A 11 9.60 -19.98 -13.98
N ILE A 12 10.66 -19.33 -13.47
CA ILE A 12 11.73 -18.67 -14.24
C ILE A 12 12.64 -19.67 -15.03
N GLY A 13 12.30 -20.96 -15.06
CA GLY A 13 13.17 -22.04 -15.55
C GLY A 13 12.91 -22.60 -16.95
N CYS A 14 11.85 -22.23 -17.68
CA CYS A 14 11.48 -22.94 -18.91
C CYS A 14 11.43 -22.03 -20.16
N ARG A 15 12.60 -21.65 -20.66
CA ARG A 15 12.76 -21.19 -22.05
C ARG A 15 13.45 -22.30 -22.83
N MET A 16 12.75 -22.90 -23.79
CA MET A 16 13.25 -23.34 -25.11
C MET A 16 12.26 -24.34 -25.74
N LEU A 17 12.19 -24.30 -27.08
CA LEU A 17 11.28 -25.01 -28.01
C LEU A 17 9.94 -24.27 -28.18
N GLY A 18 9.58 -23.70 -29.32
CA GLY A 18 10.06 -23.85 -30.69
C GLY A 18 8.84 -23.86 -31.61
N GLY A 19 8.66 -22.76 -32.36
CA GLY A 19 7.85 -22.58 -33.57
C GLY A 19 6.55 -23.37 -33.79
N LEU A 20 5.43 -22.66 -33.84
CA LEU A 20 4.33 -22.90 -34.79
C LEU A 20 3.48 -21.62 -34.90
N ARG A 21 3.68 -20.88 -35.99
CA ARG A 21 2.75 -19.87 -36.49
C ARG A 21 1.69 -20.61 -37.30
N CYS A 22 0.47 -20.70 -36.78
CA CYS A 22 -0.75 -20.81 -37.58
C CYS A 22 -1.94 -20.38 -36.72
N ASP A 23 -2.80 -19.53 -37.28
CA ASP A 23 -4.13 -19.11 -36.80
C ASP A 23 -4.18 -18.12 -35.62
N LEU A 24 -3.60 -16.93 -35.81
CA LEU A 24 -3.68 -15.78 -34.87
C LEU A 24 -4.38 -14.57 -35.51
N GLU A 25 -5.62 -14.75 -35.99
CA GLU A 25 -6.47 -13.63 -36.44
C GLU A 25 -7.82 -13.54 -35.68
N SER A 26 -7.95 -14.24 -34.54
CA SER A 26 -9.11 -14.12 -33.64
C SER A 26 -8.79 -14.20 -32.14
N LEU A 27 -7.57 -13.82 -31.74
CA LEU A 27 -7.08 -13.84 -30.34
C LEU A 27 -6.65 -12.44 -29.83
N ASP A 28 -7.40 -11.41 -30.24
CA ASP A 28 -7.40 -10.08 -29.59
C ASP A 28 -8.28 -10.14 -28.33
N MET A 29 -7.87 -9.88 -27.09
CA MET A 29 -6.61 -9.51 -26.44
C MET A 29 -6.81 -9.91 -24.97
N VAL A 30 -6.10 -10.93 -24.46
CA VAL A 30 -6.15 -11.26 -23.02
C VAL A 30 -5.38 -10.19 -22.24
N ILE A 31 -6.02 -9.48 -21.31
CA ILE A 31 -5.36 -8.54 -20.42
C ILE A 31 -4.66 -9.33 -19.31
N ARG A 32 -3.33 -9.30 -19.29
CA ARG A 32 -2.49 -10.00 -18.30
C ARG A 32 -2.23 -9.08 -17.12
N ILE A 33 -2.79 -9.42 -15.97
CA ILE A 33 -2.68 -8.68 -14.73
C ILE A 33 -1.65 -9.37 -13.84
N GLY A 34 -0.53 -8.71 -13.61
CA GLY A 34 0.55 -9.12 -12.72
C GLY A 34 0.22 -8.87 -11.26
N SER A 35 0.58 -9.82 -10.40
CA SER A 35 0.50 -9.67 -8.95
C SER A 35 1.58 -10.49 -8.25
N ARG A 36 1.82 -10.18 -6.97
CA ARG A 36 2.62 -11.05 -6.09
C ARG A 36 1.83 -12.31 -5.74
N GLU A 37 2.53 -13.39 -5.39
CA GLU A 37 1.90 -14.66 -5.02
C GLU A 37 1.21 -14.67 -3.64
N SER A 38 1.48 -13.68 -2.79
CA SER A 38 0.89 -13.63 -1.45
C SER A 38 -0.65 -13.56 -1.51
N ALA A 39 -1.33 -14.22 -0.57
CA ALA A 39 -2.80 -14.30 -0.56
C ALA A 39 -3.50 -12.94 -0.63
N LEU A 40 -2.97 -11.92 0.05
CA LEU A 40 -3.52 -10.56 -0.03
C LEU A 40 -3.31 -9.95 -1.42
N ALA A 41 -2.13 -10.11 -2.03
CA ALA A 41 -1.85 -9.55 -3.35
C ALA A 41 -2.69 -10.21 -4.44
N VAL A 42 -2.92 -11.52 -4.35
CA VAL A 42 -3.85 -12.25 -5.23
C VAL A 42 -5.28 -11.73 -5.04
N ALA A 43 -5.75 -11.55 -3.80
CA ALA A 43 -7.08 -11.00 -3.53
C ALA A 43 -7.24 -9.57 -4.08
N GLN A 44 -6.19 -8.74 -3.99
CA GLN A 44 -6.18 -7.39 -4.57
C GLN A 44 -6.23 -7.41 -6.09
N ALA A 45 -5.47 -8.29 -6.73
CA ALA A 45 -5.48 -8.44 -8.18
C ALA A 45 -6.84 -8.96 -8.67
N GLN A 46 -7.44 -9.93 -7.97
CA GLN A 46 -8.78 -10.40 -8.27
C GLN A 46 -9.83 -9.28 -8.14
N GLN A 47 -9.72 -8.44 -7.10
CA GLN A 47 -10.60 -7.28 -6.94
C GLN A 47 -10.49 -6.30 -8.13
N VAL A 48 -9.27 -6.06 -8.63
CA VAL A 48 -9.06 -5.24 -9.82
C VAL A 48 -9.62 -5.93 -11.07
N MET A 49 -9.41 -7.24 -11.23
CA MET A 49 -9.97 -8.03 -12.33
C MET A 49 -11.50 -7.94 -12.36
N ASP A 50 -12.16 -7.99 -11.21
CA ASP A 50 -13.63 -7.87 -11.10
C ASP A 50 -14.11 -6.47 -11.55
N TRP A 51 -13.35 -5.42 -11.24
CA TRP A 51 -13.63 -4.07 -11.73
C TRP A 51 -13.41 -3.94 -13.24
N VAL A 52 -12.34 -4.55 -13.77
CA VAL A 52 -12.11 -4.59 -15.23
C VAL A 52 -13.25 -5.32 -15.92
N ALA A 53 -13.63 -6.51 -15.43
CA ALA A 53 -14.70 -7.30 -16.02
C ALA A 53 -16.06 -6.58 -15.99
N THR A 54 -16.31 -5.78 -14.95
CA THR A 54 -17.51 -4.92 -14.89
C THR A 54 -17.47 -3.79 -15.93
N ALA A 55 -16.32 -3.13 -16.07
CA ALA A 55 -16.17 -1.98 -16.97
C ALA A 55 -15.99 -2.38 -18.45
N MET A 56 -15.46 -3.57 -18.70
CA MET A 56 -15.13 -4.12 -20.01
C MET A 56 -15.60 -5.59 -20.08
N PRO A 57 -16.91 -5.85 -20.25
CA PRO A 57 -17.49 -7.19 -20.15
C PRO A 57 -16.96 -8.21 -21.16
N ASP A 58 -16.46 -7.74 -22.30
CA ASP A 58 -15.91 -8.56 -23.37
C ASP A 58 -14.40 -8.80 -23.21
N ALA A 59 -13.77 -8.23 -22.17
CA ALA A 59 -12.34 -8.42 -21.93
C ALA A 59 -12.05 -9.80 -21.34
N GLU A 60 -11.12 -10.52 -21.97
CA GLU A 60 -10.54 -11.72 -21.36
C GLU A 60 -9.42 -11.33 -20.39
N LEU A 61 -9.41 -11.89 -19.19
CA LEU A 61 -8.45 -11.54 -18.13
C LEU A 61 -7.64 -12.77 -17.70
N ALA A 62 -6.33 -12.56 -17.51
CA ALA A 62 -5.44 -13.57 -16.94
C ALA A 62 -4.65 -12.99 -15.76
N LEU A 63 -4.61 -13.73 -14.64
CA LEU A 63 -3.77 -13.39 -13.50
C LEU A 63 -2.40 -14.07 -13.68
N VAL A 64 -1.34 -13.27 -13.65
CA VAL A 64 0.05 -13.73 -13.71
C VAL A 64 0.71 -13.45 -12.36
N THR A 65 1.09 -14.49 -11.63
CA THR A 65 1.70 -14.34 -10.31
C THR A 65 3.22 -14.42 -10.37
N PHE A 66 3.88 -13.57 -9.58
CA PHE A 66 5.34 -13.51 -9.47
C PHE A 66 5.78 -13.79 -8.02
N LYS A 67 6.89 -14.52 -7.90
CA LYS A 67 7.69 -14.61 -6.67
C LYS A 67 8.63 -13.41 -6.59
N THR A 68 8.38 -12.49 -5.67
CA THR A 68 9.31 -11.37 -5.44
C THR A 68 10.39 -11.76 -4.44
N LYS A 69 11.55 -11.11 -4.51
CA LYS A 69 12.60 -11.31 -3.50
C LYS A 69 12.11 -11.03 -2.08
N GLY A 70 11.18 -10.09 -1.90
CA GLY A 70 10.56 -9.82 -0.61
C GLY A 70 9.69 -10.97 -0.07
N ASP A 71 9.15 -11.83 -0.93
CA ASP A 71 8.42 -13.04 -0.55
C ASP A 71 9.37 -14.21 -0.24
N VAL A 72 10.52 -14.30 -0.93
CA VAL A 72 11.53 -15.35 -0.72
C VAL A 72 12.44 -15.06 0.48
N LEU A 73 12.76 -13.79 0.76
CA LEU A 73 13.67 -13.35 1.83
C LEU A 73 12.99 -13.24 3.21
N LEU A 74 11.97 -14.08 3.47
CA LEU A 74 11.27 -14.17 4.76
C LEU A 74 12.21 -14.39 5.98
N GLU A 75 13.50 -14.71 5.77
CA GLU A 75 14.41 -15.15 6.83
C GLU A 75 15.75 -14.42 6.97
N LYS A 76 16.20 -13.56 6.03
CA LYS A 76 17.53 -12.92 6.15
C LYS A 76 17.53 -11.43 5.80
N LYS A 77 17.59 -10.60 6.85
CA LYS A 77 18.09 -9.21 6.87
C LYS A 77 17.50 -8.23 5.83
N ILE A 78 16.19 -8.01 5.89
CA ILE A 78 15.52 -6.90 5.16
C ILE A 78 16.07 -5.52 5.60
N SER A 79 16.55 -5.38 6.85
CA SER A 79 17.09 -4.10 7.36
C SER A 79 18.42 -3.67 6.73
N GLU A 80 19.15 -4.58 6.06
CA GLU A 80 20.44 -4.28 5.42
C GLU A 80 20.34 -4.12 3.89
N LEU A 81 19.21 -4.50 3.29
CA LEU A 81 18.98 -4.39 1.85
C LEU A 81 18.10 -3.17 1.61
N GLY A 82 18.69 -2.10 1.09
CA GLY A 82 18.01 -0.83 0.80
C GLY A 82 16.61 -1.04 0.23
N ASP A 83 15.61 -0.59 0.99
CA ASP A 83 14.16 -0.83 0.85
C ASP A 83 13.51 -0.31 -0.45
N LYS A 84 14.29 0.22 -1.42
CA LYS A 84 13.74 0.77 -2.66
C LYS A 84 13.34 -0.36 -3.61
N GLY A 85 12.08 -0.75 -3.52
CA GLY A 85 11.38 -1.51 -4.56
C GLY A 85 11.48 -3.04 -4.46
N LEU A 86 11.79 -3.60 -3.27
CA LEU A 86 11.93 -5.05 -3.06
C LEU A 86 10.68 -5.87 -3.46
N PHE A 87 9.50 -5.24 -3.49
CA PHE A 87 8.22 -5.87 -3.80
C PHE A 87 7.66 -5.53 -5.18
N VAL A 88 8.34 -4.66 -5.95
CA VAL A 88 7.81 -4.15 -7.23
C VAL A 88 8.73 -4.44 -8.41
N LYS A 89 10.04 -4.60 -8.18
CA LYS A 89 11.03 -4.72 -9.25
C LYS A 89 10.75 -5.84 -10.25
N GLU A 90 10.35 -7.02 -9.78
CA GLU A 90 10.02 -8.13 -10.68
C GLU A 90 8.80 -7.83 -11.57
N LEU A 91 7.80 -7.13 -11.03
CA LEU A 91 6.62 -6.71 -11.78
C LEU A 91 6.97 -5.59 -12.78
N GLU A 92 7.76 -4.60 -12.37
CA GLU A 92 8.23 -3.50 -13.23
C GLU A 92 9.01 -4.04 -14.44
N MET A 93 9.91 -5.02 -14.24
CA MET A 93 10.63 -5.68 -15.34
C MET A 93 9.68 -6.41 -16.28
N ALA A 94 8.67 -7.10 -15.75
CA ALA A 94 7.68 -7.83 -16.54
C ALA A 94 6.78 -6.87 -17.36
N LEU A 95 6.43 -5.70 -16.81
CA LEU A 95 5.71 -4.65 -17.54
C LEU A 95 6.53 -4.09 -18.70
N LEU A 96 7.79 -3.74 -18.44
CA LEU A 96 8.69 -3.20 -19.47
C LEU A 96 9.01 -4.22 -20.56
N ALA A 97 9.08 -5.51 -20.20
CA ALA A 97 9.27 -6.61 -21.15
C ALA A 97 7.98 -6.98 -21.91
N GLY A 98 6.83 -6.42 -21.55
CA GLY A 98 5.54 -6.76 -22.14
C GLY A 98 5.07 -8.18 -21.79
N GLU A 99 5.55 -8.77 -20.70
CA GLU A 99 5.12 -10.09 -20.18
C GLU A 99 3.76 -10.00 -19.45
N ILE A 100 3.47 -8.84 -18.87
CA ILE A 100 2.18 -8.45 -18.30
C ILE A 100 1.78 -7.06 -18.82
N ASP A 101 0.48 -6.76 -18.79
CA ASP A 101 -0.07 -5.50 -19.30
C ASP A 101 -0.31 -4.49 -18.17
N LEU A 102 -0.66 -4.99 -16.98
CA LEU A 102 -0.93 -4.22 -15.76
C LEU A 102 -0.29 -4.95 -14.58
N ALA A 103 0.22 -4.23 -13.58
CA ALA A 103 0.58 -4.81 -12.29
C ALA A 103 -0.25 -4.16 -11.17
N VAL A 104 -0.75 -4.96 -10.22
CA VAL A 104 -1.60 -4.49 -9.12
C VAL A 104 -0.79 -4.37 -7.83
N HIS A 105 -0.91 -3.20 -7.19
CA HIS A 105 -0.14 -2.87 -6.00
C HIS A 105 -1.02 -2.28 -4.88
N SER A 106 -0.62 -2.53 -3.63
CA SER A 106 -1.03 -1.65 -2.53
C SER A 106 -0.29 -0.33 -2.69
N MET A 107 -1.01 0.80 -2.78
CA MET A 107 -0.36 2.10 -3.04
C MET A 107 0.65 2.50 -1.96
N LYS A 108 0.44 2.06 -0.72
CA LYS A 108 1.37 2.30 0.40
C LYS A 108 2.73 1.60 0.29
N ASP A 109 2.82 0.58 -0.57
CA ASP A 109 4.05 -0.18 -0.81
C ASP A 109 4.80 0.37 -2.05
N MET A 110 4.20 1.33 -2.78
CA MET A 110 4.81 1.92 -3.97
C MET A 110 5.83 2.99 -3.60
N PRO A 111 7.04 2.97 -4.19
CA PRO A 111 8.02 4.04 -4.00
C PRO A 111 7.48 5.39 -4.49
N ALA A 112 8.11 6.48 -4.04
CA ALA A 112 7.76 7.84 -4.47
C ALA A 112 8.07 8.07 -5.96
N ASP A 113 9.20 7.53 -6.41
CA ASP A 113 9.65 7.58 -7.81
C ASP A 113 9.37 6.24 -8.51
N LEU A 114 9.04 6.32 -9.78
CA LEU A 114 8.80 5.18 -10.66
C LEU A 114 9.92 5.09 -11.71
N PRO A 115 10.24 3.90 -12.21
CA PRO A 115 11.12 3.75 -13.36
C PRO A 115 10.61 4.50 -14.59
N ASP A 116 11.53 4.96 -15.44
CA ASP A 116 11.19 5.61 -16.70
C ASP A 116 10.35 4.68 -17.59
N GLY A 117 9.31 5.24 -18.21
CA GLY A 117 8.40 4.51 -19.10
C GLY A 117 7.25 3.81 -18.39
N LEU A 118 7.21 3.79 -17.05
CA LEU A 118 6.07 3.27 -16.28
C LEU A 118 5.16 4.41 -15.78
N VAL A 119 3.87 4.08 -15.67
CA VAL A 119 2.82 4.98 -15.18
C VAL A 119 2.04 4.24 -14.10
N LEU A 120 1.73 4.96 -13.02
CA LEU A 120 0.92 4.47 -11.91
C LEU A 120 -0.38 5.26 -11.81
N LYS A 121 -1.50 4.54 -11.71
CA LYS A 121 -2.84 5.11 -11.54
C LYS A 121 -3.61 4.43 -10.41
N SER A 122 -4.54 5.14 -9.80
CA SER A 122 -5.49 4.52 -8.87
C SER A 122 -6.43 3.57 -9.62
N ALA A 123 -6.87 2.51 -8.94
CA ALA A 123 -7.88 1.59 -9.43
C ALA A 123 -9.03 1.51 -8.42
N GLY A 124 -10.24 1.85 -8.88
CA GLY A 124 -11.46 1.75 -8.09
C GLY A 124 -11.50 2.69 -6.88
N PRO A 125 -12.50 2.49 -5.99
CA PRO A 125 -12.63 3.27 -4.76
C PRO A 125 -11.52 2.93 -3.76
N ARG A 126 -11.21 3.89 -2.88
CA ARG A 126 -10.34 3.67 -1.71
C ARG A 126 -11.11 2.85 -0.67
N GLU A 127 -10.50 1.75 -0.22
CA GLU A 127 -11.00 1.00 0.94
C GLU A 127 -10.58 1.69 2.26
N ASP A 128 -11.16 1.28 3.39
CA ASP A 128 -10.90 1.85 4.71
C ASP A 128 -9.40 2.03 4.99
N ALA A 129 -9.02 3.30 5.12
CA ALA A 129 -7.63 3.72 5.28
C ALA A 129 -7.14 3.55 6.73
N ARG A 130 -8.03 3.28 7.69
CA ARG A 130 -7.68 3.20 9.11
C ARG A 130 -6.74 2.05 9.40
N ASP A 131 -5.96 2.22 10.47
CA ASP A 131 -5.35 1.09 11.13
C ASP A 131 -6.36 0.41 12.06
N VAL A 132 -6.18 -0.89 12.29
CA VAL A 132 -7.04 -1.72 13.13
C VAL A 132 -6.20 -2.54 14.09
N MET A 133 -6.78 -2.84 15.25
CA MET A 133 -6.25 -3.80 16.19
C MET A 133 -6.93 -5.16 16.02
N ILE A 134 -6.15 -6.23 16.10
CA ILE A 134 -6.63 -7.59 16.34
C ILE A 134 -5.96 -8.05 17.63
N GLY A 135 -6.74 -8.11 18.73
CA GLY A 135 -6.29 -8.60 20.03
C GLY A 135 -6.60 -10.09 20.24
N ARG A 136 -5.93 -10.71 21.22
CA ARG A 136 -6.28 -12.06 21.70
C ARG A 136 -7.57 -12.07 22.53
N THR A 137 -7.92 -10.93 23.10
CA THR A 137 -9.14 -10.70 23.87
C THR A 137 -9.99 -9.65 23.15
N SER A 138 -11.22 -9.42 23.62
CA SER A 138 -12.09 -8.35 23.12
C SER A 138 -11.74 -6.96 23.69
N ALA A 139 -10.61 -6.82 24.37
CA ALA A 139 -10.17 -5.56 24.96
C ALA A 139 -9.86 -4.52 23.88
N GLN A 140 -10.22 -3.26 24.16
CA GLN A 140 -9.76 -2.11 23.42
C GLN A 140 -8.28 -1.81 23.75
N PHE A 141 -7.65 -0.99 22.93
CA PHE A 141 -6.23 -0.66 22.99
C PHE A 141 -5.88 0.03 24.32
N GLU A 142 -6.77 0.89 24.80
CA GLU A 142 -6.67 1.57 26.10
C GLU A 142 -6.77 0.59 27.28
N GLU A 143 -7.39 -0.57 27.08
CA GLU A 143 -7.63 -1.57 28.12
C GLU A 143 -6.53 -2.63 28.18
N LEU A 144 -5.56 -2.60 27.26
CA LEU A 144 -4.41 -3.50 27.30
C LEU A 144 -3.62 -3.32 28.60
N PRO A 145 -3.22 -4.40 29.29
CA PRO A 145 -2.39 -4.32 30.50
C PRO A 145 -1.06 -3.60 30.23
N ALA A 146 -0.53 -2.93 31.25
CA ALA A 146 0.81 -2.35 31.19
C ALA A 146 1.84 -3.44 30.82
N GLY A 147 2.75 -3.11 29.91
CA GLY A 147 3.75 -4.03 29.37
C GLY A 147 3.26 -4.99 28.29
N ALA A 148 1.97 -4.98 27.91
CA ALA A 148 1.46 -5.85 26.85
C ALA A 148 2.21 -5.65 25.52
N VAL A 149 2.36 -6.74 24.77
CA VAL A 149 3.20 -6.82 23.57
C VAL A 149 2.36 -6.58 22.31
N VAL A 150 2.56 -5.42 21.68
CA VAL A 150 1.86 -5.01 20.46
C VAL A 150 2.75 -5.26 19.23
N GLY A 151 2.29 -6.12 18.33
CA GLY A 151 2.98 -6.51 17.12
C GLY A 151 2.74 -5.57 15.94
N THR A 152 3.80 -4.87 15.50
CA THR A 152 3.81 -4.09 14.26
C THR A 152 5.25 -3.86 13.79
N SER A 153 5.48 -3.79 12.48
CA SER A 153 6.79 -3.42 11.91
C SER A 153 6.80 -2.05 11.23
N SER A 154 5.72 -1.28 11.39
CA SER A 154 5.64 0.08 10.86
C SER A 154 6.14 1.06 11.92
N LEU A 155 7.25 1.74 11.66
CA LEU A 155 7.77 2.77 12.56
C LEU A 155 6.77 3.93 12.74
N ARG A 156 6.01 4.28 11.68
CA ARG A 156 4.86 5.20 11.76
C ARG A 156 3.86 4.81 12.85
N ARG A 157 3.46 3.52 12.89
CA ARG A 157 2.51 3.03 13.90
C ARG A 157 3.11 3.05 15.29
N ILE A 158 4.35 2.57 15.41
CA ILE A 158 5.05 2.52 16.70
C ILE A 158 5.12 3.92 17.29
N ALA A 159 5.69 4.89 16.56
CA ALA A 159 5.86 6.26 17.03
C ALA A 159 4.53 6.91 17.46
N GLN A 160 3.45 6.76 16.68
CA GLN A 160 2.14 7.34 17.04
C GLN A 160 1.50 6.66 18.25
N LEU A 161 1.58 5.32 18.34
CA LEU A 161 0.96 4.57 19.42
C LEU A 161 1.75 4.70 20.74
N THR A 162 3.08 4.76 20.68
CA THR A 162 3.95 4.97 21.86
C THR A 162 3.62 6.28 22.57
N ARG A 163 3.24 7.34 21.84
CA ARG A 163 2.79 8.60 22.44
C ARG A 163 1.52 8.45 23.29
N ARG A 164 0.65 7.51 22.92
CA ARG A 164 -0.62 7.26 23.61
C ARG A 164 -0.46 6.30 24.77
N ARG A 165 0.35 5.26 24.58
CA ARG A 165 0.56 4.16 25.52
C ARG A 165 2.05 3.81 25.63
N PRO A 166 2.87 4.69 26.24
CA PRO A 166 4.30 4.47 26.39
C PRO A 166 4.65 3.30 27.31
N ASP A 167 3.68 2.81 28.07
CA ASP A 167 3.78 1.65 28.96
C ASP A 167 3.67 0.29 28.23
N LEU A 168 3.32 0.29 26.94
CA LEU A 168 3.23 -0.93 26.12
C LEU A 168 4.57 -1.28 25.47
N THR A 169 4.77 -2.57 25.20
CA THR A 169 5.94 -3.06 24.47
C THR A 169 5.62 -3.21 22.98
N TYR A 170 6.30 -2.46 22.12
CA TYR A 170 6.12 -2.58 20.67
C TYR A 170 7.17 -3.51 20.06
N ALA A 171 6.71 -4.63 19.49
CA ALA A 171 7.58 -5.66 18.94
C ALA A 171 7.40 -5.82 17.42
N MET A 172 8.52 -5.98 16.72
CA MET A 172 8.52 -6.17 15.27
C MET A 172 7.84 -7.49 14.91
N VAL A 173 6.93 -7.46 13.92
CA VAL A 173 6.24 -8.65 13.41
C VAL A 173 6.47 -8.81 11.90
N ARG A 174 7.11 -9.92 11.54
CA ARG A 174 7.44 -10.28 10.15
C ARG A 174 6.53 -11.38 9.60
N GLY A 175 6.42 -11.41 8.28
CA GLY A 175 5.58 -12.35 7.52
C GLY A 175 4.36 -11.67 6.89
N ASN A 176 3.71 -12.40 5.98
CA ASN A 176 2.41 -11.99 5.43
C ASN A 176 1.31 -12.05 6.51
N LEU A 177 0.12 -11.52 6.22
CA LEU A 177 -0.96 -11.42 7.20
C LEU A 177 -1.34 -12.77 7.85
N ASN A 178 -1.31 -13.88 7.10
CA ASN A 178 -1.58 -15.22 7.64
C ASN A 178 -0.53 -15.63 8.67
N THR A 179 0.76 -15.42 8.37
CA THR A 179 1.84 -15.69 9.33
C THR A 179 1.70 -14.83 10.57
N ARG A 180 1.38 -13.54 10.42
CA ARG A 180 1.21 -12.63 11.58
C ARG A 180 0.07 -13.09 12.48
N LEU A 181 -1.08 -13.44 11.90
CA LEU A 181 -2.24 -13.90 12.66
C LEU A 181 -1.92 -15.18 13.46
N LYS A 182 -1.20 -16.14 12.86
CA LYS A 182 -0.73 -17.33 13.57
C LYS A 182 0.18 -17.01 14.76
N LYS A 183 1.07 -16.02 14.63
CA LYS A 183 1.93 -15.58 15.74
C LYS A 183 1.12 -14.98 16.90
N LEU A 184 0.07 -14.23 16.59
CA LEU A 184 -0.88 -13.74 17.59
C LEU A 184 -1.61 -14.90 18.29
N GLU A 185 -2.10 -15.88 17.53
CA GLU A 185 -2.78 -17.07 18.05
C GLU A 185 -1.86 -17.92 18.94
N ASN A 186 -0.57 -17.99 18.60
CA ASN A 186 0.47 -18.68 19.38
C ASN A 186 0.89 -17.92 20.64
N GLY A 187 0.39 -16.70 20.86
CA GLY A 187 0.71 -15.89 22.03
C GLY A 187 2.07 -15.17 21.97
N GLU A 188 2.67 -15.01 20.78
CA GLU A 188 3.89 -14.19 20.61
C GLU A 188 3.62 -12.69 20.78
N TYR A 189 2.35 -12.28 20.62
CA TYR A 189 1.87 -10.91 20.79
C TYR A 189 0.52 -10.93 21.52
N ASP A 190 0.20 -9.85 22.22
CA ASP A 190 -1.12 -9.64 22.83
C ASP A 190 -2.11 -9.01 21.84
N ALA A 191 -1.58 -8.17 20.93
CA ALA A 191 -2.34 -7.55 19.86
C ALA A 191 -1.49 -7.31 18.61
N LEU A 192 -2.12 -7.24 17.44
CA LEU A 192 -1.51 -6.82 16.18
C LEU A 192 -2.14 -5.52 15.70
N ILE A 193 -1.32 -4.62 15.14
CA ILE A 193 -1.80 -3.44 14.42
C ILE A 193 -1.63 -3.62 12.92
N LEU A 194 -2.75 -3.64 12.20
CA LEU A 194 -2.84 -3.94 10.77
C LEU A 194 -3.59 -2.83 10.02
N ALA A 195 -3.56 -2.86 8.68
CA ALA A 195 -4.36 -1.93 7.88
C ALA A 195 -5.77 -2.52 7.67
N ALA A 196 -6.83 -1.76 7.92
CA ALA A 196 -8.21 -2.20 7.77
C ALA A 196 -8.45 -2.84 6.39
N ALA A 197 -8.07 -2.14 5.33
CA ALA A 197 -8.22 -2.64 3.96
C ALA A 197 -7.58 -4.01 3.69
N GLY A 198 -6.44 -4.34 4.32
CA GLY A 198 -5.81 -5.66 4.16
C GLY A 198 -6.62 -6.75 4.87
N VAL A 199 -7.10 -6.45 6.07
CA VAL A 199 -7.93 -7.35 6.89
C VAL A 199 -9.29 -7.59 6.22
N HIS A 200 -9.90 -6.53 5.66
CA HIS A 200 -11.17 -6.59 4.96
C HIS A 200 -11.10 -7.46 3.71
N ARG A 201 -10.06 -7.29 2.88
CA ARG A 201 -9.86 -8.07 1.64
C ARG A 201 -9.61 -9.55 1.88
N LEU A 202 -9.12 -9.92 3.07
CA LEU A 202 -8.99 -11.32 3.49
C LEU A 202 -10.24 -11.88 4.18
N GLY A 203 -11.31 -11.08 4.30
CA GLY A 203 -12.55 -11.50 4.94
C GLY A 203 -12.47 -11.59 6.47
N TRP A 204 -11.54 -10.86 7.11
CA TRP A 204 -11.26 -10.95 8.55
C TRP A 204 -11.89 -9.81 9.36
N LYS A 205 -13.00 -9.23 8.87
CA LYS A 205 -13.65 -8.08 9.53
C LYS A 205 -14.11 -8.41 10.96
N ASP A 206 -14.54 -9.64 11.17
CA ASP A 206 -14.98 -10.22 12.44
C ASP A 206 -13.85 -10.37 13.47
N LYS A 207 -12.59 -10.38 13.03
CA LYS A 207 -11.41 -10.48 13.91
C LYS A 207 -10.97 -9.12 14.47
N ILE A 208 -11.50 -8.01 13.95
CA ILE A 208 -11.09 -6.67 14.37
C ILE A 208 -11.68 -6.37 15.74
N THR A 209 -10.80 -6.05 16.69
CA THR A 209 -11.21 -5.66 18.06
C THR A 209 -11.40 -4.15 18.17
N GLN A 210 -10.65 -3.36 17.39
CA GLN A 210 -10.76 -1.89 17.36
C GLN A 210 -10.36 -1.31 16.02
N TYR A 211 -11.01 -0.23 15.63
CA TYR A 211 -10.56 0.69 14.59
C TYR A 211 -9.94 1.93 15.24
N PHE A 212 -8.79 2.38 14.73
CA PHE A 212 -8.22 3.67 15.11
C PHE A 212 -8.72 4.73 14.14
N ASP A 213 -9.21 5.85 14.66
CA ASP A 213 -9.55 7.02 13.87
C ASP A 213 -8.36 7.50 13.02
N ALA A 214 -8.64 7.82 11.75
CA ALA A 214 -7.60 8.10 10.77
C ALA A 214 -6.93 9.48 10.94
N VAL A 215 -7.48 10.37 11.77
CA VAL A 215 -6.97 11.73 11.95
C VAL A 215 -6.50 11.94 13.37
N THR A 216 -7.32 11.56 14.36
CA THR A 216 -7.08 11.86 15.78
C THR A 216 -6.30 10.79 16.51
N GLU A 217 -6.27 9.56 15.99
CA GLU A 217 -5.76 8.41 16.72
C GLU A 217 -4.50 7.80 16.13
N ASN A 218 -4.48 7.58 14.82
CA ASN A 218 -3.33 7.00 14.12
C ASN A 218 -3.40 7.31 12.62
N ILE A 219 -2.68 8.37 12.21
CA ILE A 219 -2.69 8.85 10.83
C ILE A 219 -2.14 7.76 9.90
N PRO A 220 -2.90 7.35 8.85
CA PRO A 220 -2.52 6.30 7.92
C PRO A 220 -1.20 6.54 7.18
N ALA A 221 -0.65 5.45 6.63
CA ALA A 221 0.43 5.55 5.64
C ALA A 221 -0.12 6.15 4.33
N VAL A 222 0.76 6.84 3.59
CA VAL A 222 0.50 7.34 2.23
C VAL A 222 -0.12 6.22 1.38
N GLY A 223 -1.25 6.48 0.74
CA GLY A 223 -1.95 5.53 -0.13
C GLY A 223 -2.59 4.34 0.58
N GLN A 224 -2.64 4.29 1.92
CA GLN A 224 -3.26 3.16 2.62
C GLN A 224 -4.74 3.04 2.24
N GLY A 225 -5.14 1.82 1.85
CA GLY A 225 -6.50 1.52 1.36
C GLY A 225 -6.66 1.60 -0.17
N ILE A 226 -5.76 2.31 -0.86
CA ILE A 226 -5.80 2.51 -2.32
C ILE A 226 -5.10 1.34 -3.02
N LEU A 227 -5.73 0.82 -4.08
CA LEU A 227 -5.06 -0.05 -5.05
C LEU A 227 -4.54 0.79 -6.21
N GLY A 228 -3.31 0.49 -6.62
CA GLY A 228 -2.67 1.04 -7.80
C GLY A 228 -2.59 0.02 -8.92
N ILE A 229 -2.72 0.50 -10.14
CA ILE A 229 -2.34 -0.21 -11.36
C ILE A 229 -1.13 0.48 -11.98
N GLU A 230 -0.05 -0.28 -12.15
CA GLU A 230 1.17 0.16 -12.83
C GLU A 230 1.21 -0.44 -14.25
N PHE A 231 1.63 0.34 -15.23
CA PHE A 231 1.71 -0.10 -16.61
C PHE A 231 2.71 0.70 -17.46
N ALA A 232 3.14 0.11 -18.58
CA ALA A 232 4.00 0.79 -19.54
C ALA A 232 3.24 1.92 -20.26
N ALA A 233 3.82 3.13 -20.28
CA ALA A 233 3.19 4.33 -20.85
C ALA A 233 2.80 4.18 -22.33
N ASN A 234 3.50 3.30 -23.06
CA ASN A 234 3.27 3.01 -24.47
C ASN A 234 2.28 1.86 -24.72
N ASN A 235 1.67 1.27 -23.67
CA ASN A 235 0.66 0.22 -23.80
C ASN A 235 -0.75 0.84 -23.90
N PRO A 236 -1.36 0.94 -25.10
CA PRO A 236 -2.64 1.61 -25.28
C PRO A 236 -3.80 0.89 -24.59
N LEU A 237 -3.76 -0.44 -24.48
CA LEU A 237 -4.78 -1.23 -23.79
C LEU A 237 -4.77 -0.93 -22.29
N ALA A 238 -3.58 -0.90 -21.68
CA ALA A 238 -3.43 -0.54 -20.28
C ALA A 238 -3.89 0.90 -19.98
N VAL A 239 -3.60 1.85 -20.89
CA VAL A 239 -4.11 3.23 -20.80
C VAL A 239 -5.64 3.27 -20.80
N GLN A 240 -6.28 2.46 -21.64
CA GLN A 240 -7.75 2.36 -21.66
C GLN A 240 -8.31 1.77 -20.36
N VAL A 241 -7.71 0.69 -19.86
CA VAL A 241 -8.09 0.10 -18.56
C VAL A 241 -7.95 1.13 -17.44
N ALA A 242 -6.83 1.85 -17.39
CA ALA A 242 -6.63 2.86 -16.38
C ALA A 242 -7.65 4.00 -16.45
N LYS A 243 -8.05 4.41 -17.66
CA LYS A 243 -9.07 5.43 -17.85
C LYS A 243 -10.43 5.02 -17.29
N VAL A 244 -10.82 3.75 -17.42
CA VAL A 244 -12.13 3.28 -16.94
C VAL A 244 -12.14 2.93 -15.46
N LEU A 245 -11.00 2.50 -14.89
CA LEU A 245 -10.90 2.16 -13.47
C LEU A 245 -10.56 3.32 -12.55
N CYS A 246 -9.93 4.38 -13.06
CA CYS A 246 -9.49 5.51 -12.26
C CYS A 246 -10.69 6.20 -11.60
N HIS A 247 -10.66 6.29 -10.27
CA HIS A 247 -11.67 7.02 -9.52
C HIS A 247 -11.17 8.45 -9.25
N PRO A 248 -11.81 9.52 -9.77
CA PRO A 248 -11.29 10.89 -9.70
C PRO A 248 -10.96 11.37 -8.28
N THR A 249 -11.85 11.10 -7.32
CA THR A 249 -11.62 11.41 -5.89
C THR A 249 -10.40 10.70 -5.32
N VAL A 250 -10.21 9.42 -5.66
CA VAL A 250 -9.08 8.60 -5.17
C VAL A 250 -7.77 9.07 -5.80
N GLU A 251 -7.78 9.37 -7.09
CA GLU A 251 -6.63 9.93 -7.80
C GLU A 251 -6.20 11.28 -7.19
N THR A 252 -7.18 12.12 -6.81
CA THR A 252 -6.94 13.42 -6.17
C THR A 252 -6.23 13.25 -4.82
N VAL A 253 -6.78 12.43 -3.91
CA VAL A 253 -6.17 12.19 -2.59
C VAL A 253 -4.82 11.48 -2.71
N MET A 254 -4.71 10.49 -3.59
CA MET A 254 -3.46 9.78 -3.87
C MET A 254 -2.37 10.74 -4.36
N THR A 255 -2.71 11.66 -5.27
CA THR A 255 -1.78 12.66 -5.79
C THR A 255 -1.26 13.57 -4.67
N ALA A 256 -2.14 14.07 -3.81
CA ALA A 256 -1.76 14.91 -2.69
C ALA A 256 -0.83 14.16 -1.71
N GLU A 257 -1.24 12.97 -1.25
CA GLU A 257 -0.48 12.15 -0.30
C GLU A 257 0.89 11.74 -0.85
N ARG A 258 0.97 11.27 -2.11
CA ARG A 258 2.23 10.90 -2.75
C ARG A 258 3.15 12.08 -3.00
N THR A 259 2.59 13.27 -3.22
CA THR A 259 3.41 14.48 -3.36
C THR A 259 4.10 14.84 -2.05
N VAL A 260 3.43 14.64 -0.90
CA VAL A 260 4.06 14.78 0.43
C VAL A 260 5.18 13.75 0.60
N LEU A 261 4.91 12.47 0.28
CA LEU A 261 5.92 11.40 0.36
C LEU A 261 7.18 11.74 -0.44
N LYS A 262 7.00 12.20 -1.68
CA LYS A 262 8.09 12.58 -2.57
C LYS A 262 8.87 13.79 -2.03
N ALA A 263 8.17 14.81 -1.53
CA ALA A 263 8.79 16.03 -1.03
C ALA A 263 9.60 15.80 0.27
N LEU A 264 9.14 14.89 1.14
CA LEU A 264 9.82 14.57 2.40
C LEU A 264 10.92 13.49 2.25
N ALA A 265 11.18 13.01 1.03
CA ALA A 265 12.07 11.87 0.75
C ALA A 265 11.79 10.64 1.65
N GLY A 266 10.53 10.48 2.08
CA GLY A 266 10.13 9.46 3.02
C GLY A 266 10.24 8.08 2.38
N GLY A 267 11.08 7.21 2.94
CA GLY A 267 11.06 5.78 2.64
C GLY A 267 10.13 5.03 3.61
N CYS A 268 10.01 3.71 3.45
CA CYS A 268 9.26 2.86 4.40
C CYS A 268 9.81 2.91 5.84
N GLN A 269 11.02 3.44 6.03
CA GLN A 269 11.70 3.54 7.31
C GLN A 269 11.51 4.89 8.02
N THR A 270 10.79 5.82 7.40
CA THR A 270 10.44 7.09 8.04
C THR A 270 9.11 6.96 8.79
N PRO A 271 9.01 7.37 10.07
CA PRO A 271 7.73 7.48 10.77
C PRO A 271 6.88 8.64 10.21
N LEU A 272 6.30 8.43 9.02
CA LEU A 272 5.52 9.38 8.26
C LEU A 272 4.08 8.88 8.10
N GLY A 273 3.11 9.62 8.61
CA GLY A 273 1.69 9.45 8.29
C GLY A 273 1.21 10.56 7.37
N VAL A 274 0.43 10.22 6.33
CA VAL A 274 -0.22 11.21 5.46
C VAL A 274 -1.56 10.64 5.02
N PHE A 275 -2.61 11.41 5.22
CA PHE A 275 -3.96 11.01 4.88
C PHE A 275 -4.73 12.19 4.31
N ALA A 276 -5.33 11.97 3.14
CA ALA A 276 -6.27 12.90 2.56
C ALA A 276 -7.63 12.23 2.33
N SER A 277 -8.68 13.00 2.58
CA SER A 277 -10.06 12.59 2.40
C SER A 277 -10.89 13.75 1.84
N PRO A 278 -12.08 13.50 1.28
CA PRO A 278 -13.08 14.54 1.15
C PRO A 278 -13.26 15.26 2.49
N HIS A 279 -13.42 16.59 2.45
CA HIS A 279 -13.61 17.38 3.65
C HIS A 279 -14.99 17.06 4.27
N PRO A 280 -15.08 16.78 5.58
CA PRO A 280 -16.34 16.36 6.20
C PRO A 280 -17.45 17.43 6.08
N ASP A 281 -17.07 18.70 6.26
CA ASP A 281 -18.03 19.81 6.35
C ASP A 281 -18.07 20.73 5.12
N THR A 282 -17.25 20.49 4.10
CA THR A 282 -17.10 21.43 2.97
C THR A 282 -17.09 20.69 1.64
N PRO A 283 -18.26 20.50 1.01
CA PRO A 283 -18.38 19.81 -0.27
C PRO A 283 -17.44 20.39 -1.34
N GLY A 284 -16.84 19.50 -2.14
CA GLY A 284 -15.89 19.88 -3.20
C GLY A 284 -14.47 20.20 -2.71
N LYS A 285 -14.24 20.22 -1.39
CA LYS A 285 -12.92 20.34 -0.79
C LYS A 285 -12.44 19.00 -0.23
N PHE A 286 -11.14 18.93 -0.01
CA PHE A 286 -10.45 17.80 0.59
C PHE A 286 -9.66 18.29 1.81
N LEU A 287 -9.57 17.46 2.84
CA LEU A 287 -8.67 17.66 3.96
C LEU A 287 -7.42 16.80 3.74
N LEU A 288 -6.23 17.39 3.91
CA LEU A 288 -4.96 16.69 3.88
C LEU A 288 -4.27 16.90 5.23
N THR A 289 -3.97 15.81 5.92
CA THR A 289 -3.30 15.79 7.21
C THR A 289 -2.01 14.98 7.08
N GLY A 290 -0.94 15.44 7.72
CA GLY A 290 0.34 14.75 7.73
C GLY A 290 1.04 14.87 9.07
N VAL A 291 1.85 13.87 9.39
CA VAL A 291 2.63 13.80 10.63
C VAL A 291 4.00 13.16 10.37
N VAL A 292 5.04 13.76 10.92
CA VAL A 292 6.41 13.22 10.96
C VAL A 292 6.82 13.08 12.41
N LEU A 293 7.28 11.88 12.81
CA LEU A 293 7.66 11.61 14.20
C LEU A 293 9.09 11.06 14.30
N SER A 294 9.73 11.28 15.44
CA SER A 294 10.90 10.50 15.84
C SER A 294 10.50 9.03 16.07
N VAL A 295 11.45 8.10 15.99
CA VAL A 295 11.18 6.66 16.11
C VAL A 295 10.56 6.30 17.47
N ASP A 296 10.96 7.00 18.52
CA ASP A 296 10.42 6.87 19.88
C ASP A 296 9.10 7.65 20.10
N GLY A 297 8.65 8.43 19.11
CA GLY A 297 7.46 9.26 19.17
C GLY A 297 7.61 10.53 20.03
N ALA A 298 8.77 10.84 20.58
CA ALA A 298 8.96 12.01 21.43
C ALA A 298 8.75 13.34 20.68
N ASP A 299 9.39 13.47 19.52
CA ASP A 299 9.30 14.64 18.65
C ASP A 299 8.23 14.43 17.57
N VAL A 300 7.45 15.47 17.29
CA VAL A 300 6.36 15.44 16.32
C VAL A 300 6.29 16.76 15.55
N ALA A 301 6.10 16.66 14.24
CA ALA A 301 5.64 17.74 13.39
C ALA A 301 4.34 17.29 12.73
N GLU A 302 3.25 18.03 12.93
CA GLU A 302 1.92 17.68 12.43
C GLU A 302 1.28 18.91 11.79
N ALA A 303 0.68 18.73 10.62
CA ALA A 303 0.01 19.81 9.92
C ALA A 303 -1.22 19.29 9.19
N SER A 304 -2.19 20.19 8.96
CA SER A 304 -3.36 19.93 8.13
C SER A 304 -3.67 21.13 7.25
N LEU A 305 -4.22 20.87 6.06
CA LEU A 305 -4.73 21.91 5.18
C LEU A 305 -5.93 21.42 4.37
N THR A 306 -6.75 22.38 3.93
CA THR A 306 -7.89 22.14 3.04
C THR A 306 -7.54 22.53 1.61
N PHE A 307 -7.91 21.70 0.64
CA PHE A 307 -7.56 21.93 -0.78
C PHE A 307 -8.68 21.55 -1.75
N GLU A 308 -8.56 22.02 -3.00
CA GLU A 308 -9.41 21.62 -4.13
C GLU A 308 -8.69 20.59 -5.00
N ALA A 309 -9.45 19.79 -5.77
CA ALA A 309 -8.88 18.75 -6.61
C ALA A 309 -7.80 19.26 -7.59
N SER A 310 -8.00 20.45 -8.17
CA SER A 310 -7.05 21.13 -9.07
C SER A 310 -5.70 21.43 -8.41
N SER A 311 -5.68 21.56 -7.08
CA SER A 311 -4.52 21.96 -6.29
C SER A 311 -3.85 20.80 -5.57
N ALA A 312 -4.21 19.53 -5.85
CA ALA A 312 -3.72 18.36 -5.12
C ALA A 312 -2.18 18.31 -5.02
N ASN A 313 -1.47 18.50 -6.14
CA ASN A 313 0.00 18.51 -6.14
C ASN A 313 0.56 19.71 -5.37
N GLY A 314 0.05 20.91 -5.60
CA GLY A 314 0.50 22.12 -4.91
C GLY A 314 0.29 22.03 -3.40
N SER A 315 -0.83 21.45 -2.98
CA SER A 315 -1.21 21.27 -1.58
C SER A 315 -0.35 20.21 -0.89
N GLY A 316 0.00 19.13 -1.58
CA GLY A 316 0.98 18.16 -1.07
C GLY A 316 2.36 18.79 -0.84
N LYS A 317 2.83 19.67 -1.75
CA LYS A 317 4.08 20.41 -1.55
C LYS A 317 4.00 21.38 -0.38
N ALA A 318 2.89 22.11 -0.26
CA ALA A 318 2.65 23.05 0.83
C ALA A 318 2.66 22.35 2.19
N LEU A 319 1.94 21.24 2.33
CA LEU A 319 1.93 20.46 3.58
C LEU A 319 3.34 19.97 3.93
N ALA A 320 4.07 19.42 2.96
CA ALA A 320 5.44 18.96 3.19
C ALA A 320 6.34 20.10 3.69
N GLN A 321 6.24 21.29 3.09
CA GLN A 321 6.99 22.46 3.53
C GLN A 321 6.63 22.86 4.96
N THR A 322 5.35 22.87 5.31
CA THR A 322 4.90 23.14 6.69
C THR A 322 5.51 22.12 7.66
N LEU A 323 5.38 20.83 7.37
CA LEU A 323 5.93 19.76 8.21
C LEU A 323 7.44 19.91 8.41
N LEU A 324 8.20 20.22 7.36
CA LEU A 324 9.64 20.45 7.45
C LEU A 324 9.96 21.65 8.36
N SER A 325 9.21 22.75 8.22
CA SER A 325 9.41 23.97 9.01
C SER A 325 9.02 23.82 10.48
N GLU A 326 8.07 22.94 10.80
CA GLU A 326 7.64 22.64 12.18
C GLU A 326 8.52 21.58 12.86
N GLY A 327 9.79 21.48 12.47
CA GLY A 327 10.76 20.56 13.07
C GLY A 327 10.86 19.20 12.39
N GLY A 328 10.02 18.93 11.37
CA GLY A 328 10.07 17.70 10.60
C GLY A 328 11.44 17.45 9.94
N GLN A 329 12.13 18.50 9.48
CA GLN A 329 13.48 18.36 8.91
C GLN A 329 14.47 17.74 9.92
N ALA A 330 14.51 18.28 11.15
CA ALA A 330 15.41 17.79 12.18
C ALA A 330 15.06 16.37 12.66
N ILE A 331 13.79 15.99 12.58
CA ILE A 331 13.35 14.61 12.83
C ILE A 331 13.87 13.69 11.71
N LEU A 332 13.63 14.05 10.45
CA LEU A 332 14.03 13.25 9.29
C LEU A 332 15.54 13.04 9.23
N ASP A 333 16.33 14.10 9.48
CA ASP A 333 17.79 14.02 9.48
C ASP A 333 18.32 13.02 10.52
N ARG A 334 17.73 13.01 11.72
CA ARG A 334 18.09 12.04 12.78
C ARG A 334 17.69 10.61 12.42
N VAL A 335 16.51 10.41 11.84
CA VAL A 335 16.04 9.08 11.40
C VAL A 335 16.95 8.52 10.31
N LEU A 336 17.31 9.34 9.33
CA LEU A 336 18.18 8.93 8.21
C LEU A 336 19.62 8.65 8.68
N GLN A 337 20.12 9.34 9.70
CA GLN A 337 21.45 9.07 10.30
C GLN A 337 21.44 7.83 11.20
N ALA A 338 20.30 7.49 11.81
CA ALA A 338 20.15 6.35 12.71
C ALA A 338 19.92 5.02 11.94
N THR A 339 19.54 5.08 10.67
CA THR A 339 19.51 3.91 9.79
C THR A 339 20.93 3.62 9.28
N PRO A 340 21.53 2.46 9.61
CA PRO A 340 22.89 2.10 9.21
C PRO A 340 23.07 1.90 7.70
#